data_AF-A0A529FDF2-F1
#
_entry.id   AF-A0A529FDF2-F1
#
_cell.length_a   1.000
_cell.length_b   1.000
_cell.length_c   1.000
_cell.angle_alpha   90.00
_cell.angle_beta   90.00
_cell.angle_gamma   90.00
#
_symmetry.space_group_name_H-M   'P 1'
#
loop_
_entity.id
_entity.type
_entity.pdbx_description
1 polymer ?
#
loop_
_entity_poly.entity_id
_entity_poly.type
_entity_poly.pdbx_seq_one_letter_code
_entity_poly.pdbx_strand_id
1 'polypeptide(L)' 'MTHTFTIAIDGPAGAGKGTLARRLADHYRLNLLDTGLTY' A
#
# COMPACT_ATOMS: atom_id res chain seq x y z
N MET A 1 -16.50 5.35 17.65
CA MET A 1 -15.73 4.38 16.81
C MET A 1 -15.16 5.16 15.65
N THR A 2 -13.87 5.47 15.64
CA THR A 2 -13.21 6.09 14.49
C THR A 2 -12.95 5.02 13.44
N HIS A 3 -13.45 5.21 12.21
CA HIS A 3 -13.21 4.27 11.13
C HIS A 3 -11.82 4.55 10.54
N THR A 4 -10.94 3.55 10.60
CA THR A 4 -9.61 3.66 9.99
C THR A 4 -9.73 3.48 8.49
N PHE A 5 -9.18 4.42 7.72
CA PHE A 5 -9.14 4.34 6.26
C PHE A 5 -7.94 3.48 5.82
N THR A 6 -8.23 2.31 5.26
CA THR A 6 -7.23 1.30 4.86
C THR A 6 -7.40 0.96 3.38
N ILE A 7 -6.28 0.87 2.65
CA ILE A 7 -6.25 0.50 1.23
C ILE A 7 -5.44 -0.78 1.07
N ALA A 8 -6.03 -1.82 0.50
CA ALA A 8 -5.34 -3.05 0.12
C ALA A 8 -5.02 -3.03 -1.39
N ILE A 9 -3.80 -3.41 -1.76
CA ILE A 9 -3.32 -3.42 -3.14
C ILE A 9 -2.79 -4.82 -3.45
N ASP A 10 -3.44 -5.51 -4.37
CA ASP A 10 -3.09 -6.87 -4.78
C ASP A 10 -2.87 -6.95 -6.32
N GLY A 11 -2.16 -7.97 -6.77
CA GLY A 11 -1.81 -8.19 -8.17
C GLY A 11 -0.51 -8.99 -8.37
N PRO A 12 -0.17 -9.33 -9.62
CA PRO A 12 0.97 -10.20 -9.93
C PRO A 12 2.34 -9.56 -9.61
N ALA A 13 3.40 -10.38 -9.57
CA ALA A 13 4.77 -9.91 -9.44
C ALA A 13 5.12 -8.94 -10.58
N GLY A 14 5.87 -7.88 -10.27
CA GLY A 14 6.26 -6.86 -11.26
C GLY A 14 5.18 -5.86 -11.67
N ALA A 15 3.93 -5.99 -11.19
CA ALA A 15 2.83 -5.08 -11.56
C ALA A 15 2.93 -3.64 -11.00
N GLY A 16 4.01 -3.30 -10.29
CA GLY A 16 4.21 -1.96 -9.73
C GLY A 16 3.43 -1.66 -8.44
N LYS A 17 2.92 -2.69 -7.75
CA LYS A 17 2.12 -2.54 -6.51
C LYS A 17 2.78 -1.69 -5.44
N GLY A 18 4.05 -1.95 -5.13
CA GLY A 18 4.80 -1.16 -4.13
C GLY A 18 4.97 0.31 -4.52
N THR A 19 5.14 0.58 -5.81
CA THR A 19 5.20 1.95 -6.36
C THR A 19 3.87 2.67 -6.18
N LEU A 20 2.75 2.02 -6.51
CA LEU A 20 1.41 2.59 -6.31
C LEU A 20 1.12 2.78 -4.81
N ALA A 21 1.42 1.78 -3.99
CA ALA A 21 1.22 1.83 -2.54
C ALA A 21 1.92 3.01 -1.90
N ARG A 22 3.18 3.26 -2.28
CA ARG A 22 3.97 4.40 -1.79
C ARG A 22 3.34 5.74 -2.18
N ARG A 23 2.93 5.89 -3.44
CA ARG A 23 2.27 7.12 -3.91
C ARG A 23 0.94 7.39 -3.20
N LEU A 24 0.16 6.35 -2.93
CA LEU A 24 -1.10 6.48 -2.19
C LEU A 24 -0.87 6.80 -0.72
N ALA A 25 0.13 6.18 -0.10
CA ALA A 25 0.54 6.49 1.28
C ALA A 25 0.96 7.96 1.42
N ASP A 26 1.78 8.48 0.51
CA ASP A 26 2.20 9.88 0.49
C ASP A 26 1.01 10.83 0.24
N HIS A 27 0.13 10.50 -0.70
CA HIS A 27 -1.01 11.34 -1.07
C HIS A 27 -2.05 11.44 0.05
N TYR A 28 -2.41 10.32 0.66
CA TYR A 28 -3.41 10.25 1.74
C TYR A 28 -2.81 10.38 3.14
N ARG A 29 -1.49 10.54 3.27
CA ARG A 29 -0.75 10.56 4.53
C ARG A 29 -1.04 9.33 5.40
N LEU A 30 -1.05 8.15 4.76
CA LEU A 30 -1.25 6.86 5.41
C LEU A 30 0.09 6.18 5.71
N ASN A 31 0.10 5.30 6.72
CA ASN A 31 1.23 4.41 6.94
C ASN A 31 1.28 3.35 5.83
N LEU A 32 2.48 3.05 5.33
CA LEU A 32 2.72 2.01 4.33
C LEU A 32 3.15 0.70 5.01
N LEU A 33 2.40 -0.37 4.78
CA LEU A 33 2.79 -1.74 5.13
C LEU A 33 3.09 -2.50 3.84
N ASP A 34 4.35 -2.90 3.63
CA ASP A 34 4.77 -3.68 2.46
C ASP A 34 5.11 -5.11 2.87
N THR A 35 4.25 -6.06 2.49
CA THR A 35 4.43 -7.49 2.78
C THR A 35 5.28 -8.21 1.72
N GLY A 36 5.51 -7.56 0.58
CA GLY A 36 6.21 -8.12 -0.57
C GLY A 36 7.74 -8.10 -0.45
N LEU A 37 8.31 -7.34 0.50
CA LEU A 37 9.75 -7.28 0.77
C LEU A 37 10.28 -8.46 1.61
N THR A 38 9.41 -9.40 1.98
CA THR A 38 9.77 -10.55 2.83
C THR A 38 10.31 -11.74 2.02
N TYR A 39 10.46 -11.60 0.71
CA TYR A 39 11.01 -12.62 -0.19
C TYR A 39 12.03 -12.02 -1.17
#